data_AF-A0AAJ7TSM7-F1
#
_entry.id   AF-A0AAJ7TSM7-F1
#
_cell.length_a   1.000
_cell.length_b   1.000
_cell.length_c   1.000
_cell.angle_alpha   90.00
_cell.angle_beta   90.00
_cell.angle_gamma   90.00
#
_symmetry.space_group_name_H-M   'P 1'
#
loop_
_entity.id
_entity.type
_entity.pdbx_description
1 polymer ?
#
loop_
_entity_poly.entity_id
_entity_poly.type
_entity_poly.pdbx_seq_one_letter_code
_entity_poly.pdbx_strand_id
1 'polypeptide(L)'
;MSSPMISLHLMLLLLLLLVTSISSQQQQQQQQHQQQQHQQQQHDLGHSRFVCTAIPADVDAACPLPALSGLSSGASDEARTGVLELRETVLRQKETILEQRESIRDLTTKLQRCEGTDTLASSSSSSTKHLHARLPGAKQAPGKWRDTMGDLPRDPGEVIEQLGRTVQSLKDRLESLEGSTGGAAGGGGVGGSAHSLREYLHERLGDVGKHLHGEGGDGEGGGHHNDSDGHPHHHQQQQQRIRPESTLTSVHRLPNLDKIGPPPIHHAPDDFKVMFPARTNYMFVRAKRSLPELHAFTICLWLRSGGPSSGTPFSYAVDDQPNELALMEWGNNPMELIINDKIARLPVSVSDGRWHHLCVTWSTRDGVWKAFQNGAYRGTGENLAPWRPIKAGGVLILGQEQDVVGGNFDATQAFLGEMAQFNVWDRELLPDEIMELATCSRSFSGNVVAWTEDAIDVHGGLTHHPFGRCSSVLSNF
;
A
#
# COMPACT_ATOMS: atom_id res chain seq x y z
N MET A 1 -61.74 -21.95 -0.61
CA MET A 1 -61.39 -21.85 0.83
C MET A 1 -59.85 -21.81 0.97
N SER A 2 -59.18 -20.66 0.81
CA SER A 2 -57.72 -20.52 1.02
C SER A 2 -57.31 -19.04 1.14
N SER A 3 -57.61 -18.36 2.25
CA SER A 3 -57.25 -16.93 2.41
C SER A 3 -56.82 -16.44 3.82
N PRO A 4 -57.15 -17.07 4.97
CA PRO A 4 -56.69 -16.56 6.26
C PRO A 4 -55.24 -16.94 6.60
N MET A 5 -54.73 -18.08 6.09
CA MET A 5 -53.39 -18.59 6.43
C MET A 5 -52.24 -17.73 5.91
N ILE A 6 -52.39 -17.11 4.73
CA ILE A 6 -51.33 -16.29 4.11
C ILE A 6 -51.13 -15.00 4.90
N SER A 7 -52.23 -14.36 5.35
CA SER A 7 -52.17 -13.16 6.18
C SER A 7 -51.46 -13.41 7.52
N LEU A 8 -51.74 -14.56 8.16
CA LEU A 8 -51.12 -14.94 9.43
C LEU A 8 -49.61 -15.22 9.26
N HIS A 9 -49.20 -15.89 8.18
CA HIS A 9 -47.78 -16.09 7.86
C HIS A 9 -47.03 -14.78 7.59
N LEU A 10 -47.65 -13.85 6.85
CA LEU A 10 -47.04 -12.56 6.54
C LEU A 10 -46.86 -11.70 7.80
N MET A 11 -47.84 -11.69 8.71
CA MET A 11 -47.69 -11.04 10.02
C MET A 11 -46.61 -11.70 10.88
N LEU A 12 -46.49 -13.03 10.87
CA LEU A 12 -45.47 -13.74 11.65
C LEU A 12 -44.05 -13.44 11.12
N LEU A 13 -43.89 -13.35 9.80
CA LEU A 13 -42.63 -12.93 9.14
C LEU A 13 -42.26 -11.48 9.49
N LEU A 14 -43.22 -10.55 9.46
CA LEU A 14 -43.00 -9.15 9.86
C LEU A 14 -42.61 -9.04 11.35
N LEU A 15 -43.25 -9.82 12.23
CA LEU A 15 -42.88 -9.89 13.65
C LEU A 15 -41.47 -10.47 13.85
N LEU A 16 -41.10 -11.52 13.13
CA LEU A 16 -39.74 -12.10 13.17
C LEU A 16 -38.69 -11.09 12.70
N LEU A 17 -38.93 -10.38 11.60
CA LEU A 17 -38.02 -9.35 11.08
C LEU A 17 -37.89 -8.14 12.03
N LEU A 18 -38.98 -7.73 12.70
CA LEU A 18 -38.93 -6.69 13.72
C LEU A 18 -38.12 -7.15 14.95
N VAL A 19 -38.31 -8.38 15.43
CA VAL A 19 -37.58 -8.92 16.58
C VAL A 19 -36.08 -9.08 16.27
N THR A 20 -35.70 -9.56 15.09
CA THR A 20 -34.28 -9.65 14.71
C THR A 20 -33.65 -8.27 14.51
N SER A 21 -34.37 -7.31 13.92
CA SER A 21 -33.90 -5.93 13.78
C SER A 21 -33.68 -5.25 15.14
N ILE A 22 -34.62 -5.39 16.07
CA ILE A 22 -34.50 -4.83 17.43
C ILE A 22 -33.32 -5.48 18.17
N SER A 23 -33.18 -6.82 18.10
CA SER A 23 -32.06 -7.53 18.74
C SER A 23 -30.70 -7.09 18.17
N SER A 24 -30.60 -6.91 16.84
CA SER A 24 -29.39 -6.44 16.17
C SER A 24 -29.04 -5.01 16.60
N GLN A 25 -30.02 -4.11 16.65
CA GLN A 25 -29.85 -2.73 17.08
C GLN A 25 -29.44 -2.63 18.56
N GLN A 26 -29.99 -3.49 19.43
CA GLN A 26 -29.65 -3.57 20.84
C GLN A 26 -28.22 -4.11 21.07
N GLN A 27 -27.79 -5.08 20.25
CA GLN A 27 -26.43 -5.61 20.27
C GLN A 27 -25.41 -4.57 19.78
N GLN A 28 -25.76 -3.77 18.77
CA GLN A 28 -24.92 -2.68 18.28
C GLN A 28 -24.78 -1.54 19.32
N GLN A 29 -25.84 -1.21 20.05
CA GLN A 29 -25.76 -0.27 21.18
C GLN A 29 -24.88 -0.79 22.33
N GLN A 30 -24.92 -2.09 22.64
CA GLN A 30 -24.02 -2.68 23.64
C GLN A 30 -22.55 -2.61 23.22
N GLN A 31 -22.22 -2.85 21.95
CA GLN A 31 -20.85 -2.70 21.44
C GLN A 31 -20.36 -1.25 21.52
N GLN A 32 -21.19 -0.27 21.15
CA GLN A 32 -20.83 1.15 21.29
C GLN A 32 -20.60 1.55 22.75
N HIS A 33 -21.42 1.05 23.69
CA HIS A 33 -21.24 1.34 25.11
C HIS A 33 -19.96 0.70 25.68
N GLN A 34 -19.60 -0.51 25.24
CA GLN A 34 -18.33 -1.15 25.60
C GLN A 34 -17.12 -0.38 25.04
N GLN A 35 -17.18 0.09 23.77
CA GLN A 35 -16.12 0.92 23.19
C GLN A 35 -15.94 2.25 23.95
N GLN A 36 -17.03 2.92 24.34
CA GLN A 36 -16.96 4.13 25.15
C GLN A 36 -16.34 3.87 26.53
N GLN A 37 -16.72 2.78 27.22
CA GLN A 37 -16.11 2.40 28.50
C GLN A 37 -14.61 2.10 28.35
N HIS A 38 -14.18 1.46 27.26
CA HIS A 38 -12.77 1.16 27.02
C HIS A 38 -11.95 2.42 26.72
N GLN A 39 -12.46 3.35 25.91
CA GLN A 39 -11.84 4.67 25.71
C GLN A 39 -11.75 5.45 27.03
N GLN A 40 -12.78 5.39 27.88
CA GLN A 40 -12.79 6.12 29.16
C GLN A 40 -11.81 5.51 30.18
N GLN A 41 -11.61 4.18 30.18
CA GLN A 41 -10.54 3.52 30.95
C GLN A 41 -9.13 3.88 30.45
N GLN A 42 -8.92 3.96 29.14
CA GLN A 42 -7.64 4.43 28.58
C GLN A 42 -7.36 5.90 28.94
N HIS A 43 -8.40 6.74 29.01
CA HIS A 43 -8.26 8.15 29.38
C HIS A 43 -7.94 8.37 30.88
N ASP A 44 -8.31 7.43 31.75
CA ASP A 44 -8.03 7.50 33.20
C ASP A 44 -6.61 6.98 33.53
N LEU A 45 -6.12 5.99 32.77
CA LEU A 45 -4.73 5.51 32.83
C LEU A 45 -3.70 6.49 32.22
N GLY A 46 -4.15 7.54 31.53
CA GLY A 46 -3.31 8.54 30.85
C GLY A 46 -2.86 9.74 31.70
N HIS A 47 -3.28 9.84 32.97
CA HIS A 47 -2.85 10.94 33.84
C HIS A 47 -1.45 10.71 34.41
N SER A 48 -0.44 11.33 33.78
CA SER A 48 0.91 11.41 34.32
C SER A 48 0.89 12.05 35.72
N ARG A 49 1.03 11.23 36.76
CA ARG A 49 0.99 11.67 38.16
C ARG A 49 2.25 12.47 38.50
N PHE A 50 2.23 13.78 38.26
CA PHE A 50 3.27 14.69 38.75
C PHE A 50 3.31 14.64 40.28
N VAL A 51 4.35 14.01 40.82
CA VAL A 51 4.61 13.96 42.26
C VAL A 51 5.24 15.29 42.67
N CYS A 52 4.40 16.22 43.12
CA CYS A 52 4.87 17.43 43.80
C CYS A 52 5.29 17.07 45.23
N THR A 53 6.59 17.01 45.51
CA THR A 53 7.12 17.04 46.87
C THR A 53 7.18 18.50 47.36
N ALA A 54 6.48 18.80 48.45
CA ALA A 54 6.57 20.12 49.08
C ALA A 54 7.93 20.28 49.77
N ILE A 55 8.68 21.31 49.39
CA ILE A 55 9.89 21.74 50.10
C ILE A 55 9.45 22.64 51.26
N PRO A 56 9.88 22.38 52.51
CA PRO A 56 9.54 23.24 53.64
C PRO A 56 10.22 24.60 53.50
N ALA A 57 9.48 25.68 53.77
CA ALA A 57 9.95 27.05 53.65
C ALA A 57 10.71 27.52 54.91
N ASP A 58 11.82 26.87 55.24
CA ASP A 58 12.88 27.45 56.09
C ASP A 58 14.19 26.64 56.00
N VAL A 59 15.20 27.14 55.28
CA VAL A 59 16.65 26.95 55.52
C VAL A 59 17.47 27.79 54.54
N ASP A 60 18.49 28.49 55.04
CA ASP A 60 19.28 29.48 54.32
C ASP A 60 20.16 28.93 53.18
N ALA A 61 20.43 29.82 52.20
CA ALA A 61 21.28 29.55 51.05
C ALA A 61 22.79 29.62 51.41
N ALA A 62 23.42 28.48 51.68
CA ALA A 62 24.88 28.35 51.68
C ALA A 62 25.37 26.91 51.41
N CYS A 63 26.56 26.81 50.79
CA CYS A 63 27.39 25.60 50.63
C CYS A 63 26.98 24.55 49.57
N PRO A 64 27.96 23.77 49.03
CA PRO A 64 28.21 23.88 47.59
C PRO A 64 28.05 22.57 46.78
N LEU A 65 27.79 22.73 45.48
CA LEU A 65 27.81 21.64 44.50
C LEU A 65 29.25 21.28 44.10
N PRO A 66 29.61 19.98 43.96
CA PRO A 66 30.84 19.57 43.29
C PRO A 66 30.74 19.81 41.79
N ALA A 67 31.84 20.26 41.18
CA ALA A 67 31.88 20.59 39.76
C ALA A 67 31.77 19.35 38.86
N LEU A 68 30.73 19.32 38.00
CA LEU A 68 30.75 18.57 36.74
C LEU A 68 31.15 19.55 35.63
N SER A 69 32.38 19.38 35.14
CA SER A 69 32.96 20.23 34.10
C SER A 69 32.33 19.96 32.73
N GLY A 70 31.86 21.02 32.07
CA GLY A 70 31.65 21.05 30.63
C GLY A 70 30.23 20.82 30.13
N LEU A 71 29.45 21.89 30.05
CA LEU A 71 28.45 22.12 28.99
C LEU A 71 28.32 23.63 28.77
N SER A 72 28.15 24.05 27.52
CA SER A 72 28.19 25.46 27.12
C SER A 72 26.92 26.23 27.51
N SER A 73 27.08 27.46 27.97
CA SER A 73 26.00 28.37 28.37
C SER A 73 25.30 29.04 27.17
N GLY A 74 24.89 28.24 26.18
CA GLY A 74 24.13 28.70 24.99
C GLY A 74 22.79 27.98 24.85
N ALA A 75 22.82 26.64 24.86
CA ALA A 75 21.68 25.78 24.51
C ALA A 75 20.44 25.88 25.44
N SER A 76 20.54 26.55 26.60
CA SER A 76 19.42 26.63 27.54
C SER A 76 18.40 27.71 27.21
N ASP A 77 18.77 28.78 26.51
CA ASP A 77 17.82 29.86 26.18
C ASP A 77 17.15 29.61 24.82
N GLU A 78 17.84 28.99 23.87
CA GLU A 78 17.26 28.52 22.59
C GLU A 78 16.15 27.48 22.81
N ALA A 79 16.33 26.58 23.78
CA ALA A 79 15.29 25.63 24.19
C ALA A 79 14.09 26.33 24.84
N ARG A 80 14.30 27.43 25.57
CA ARG A 80 13.23 28.22 26.21
C ARG A 80 12.44 29.04 25.19
N THR A 81 13.12 29.65 24.22
CA THR A 81 12.45 30.38 23.13
C THR A 81 11.64 29.43 22.26
N GLY A 82 12.17 28.26 21.91
CA GLY A 82 11.44 27.24 21.14
C GLY A 82 10.19 26.73 21.86
N VAL A 83 10.21 26.55 23.19
CA VAL A 83 9.03 26.17 23.97
C VAL A 83 7.97 27.28 24.02
N LEU A 84 8.38 28.56 24.02
CA LEU A 84 7.43 29.69 23.96
C LEU A 84 6.80 29.82 22.56
N GLU A 85 7.58 29.64 21.49
CA GLU A 85 7.11 29.65 20.11
C GLU A 85 6.15 28.47 19.82
N LEU A 86 6.47 27.27 20.33
CA LEU A 86 5.56 26.11 20.29
C LEU A 86 4.26 26.38 21.06
N ARG A 87 4.30 27.11 22.18
CA ARG A 87 3.10 27.49 22.93
C ARG A 87 2.23 28.49 22.16
N GLU A 88 2.83 29.45 21.46
CA GLU A 88 2.11 30.43 20.64
C GLU A 88 1.48 29.78 19.40
N THR A 89 2.23 28.93 18.69
CA THR A 89 1.71 28.19 17.53
C THR A 89 0.57 27.23 17.89
N VAL A 90 0.62 26.53 19.03
CA VAL A 90 -0.49 25.70 19.52
C VAL A 90 -1.73 26.54 19.87
N LEU A 91 -1.56 27.73 20.46
CA LEU A 91 -2.69 28.64 20.73
C LEU A 91 -3.33 29.15 19.42
N ARG A 92 -2.50 29.49 18.42
CA ARG A 92 -2.94 29.95 17.11
C ARG A 92 -3.66 28.85 16.32
N GLN A 93 -3.15 27.61 16.34
CA GLN A 93 -3.85 26.46 15.75
C GLN A 93 -5.19 26.19 16.44
N LYS A 94 -5.26 26.29 17.78
CA LYS A 94 -6.52 26.13 18.52
C LYS A 94 -7.58 27.16 18.11
N GLU A 95 -7.18 28.41 17.87
CA GLU A 95 -8.08 29.47 17.38
C GLU A 95 -8.61 29.14 15.98
N THR A 96 -7.73 28.79 15.03
CA THR A 96 -8.13 28.37 13.67
C THR A 96 -9.05 27.14 13.68
N ILE A 97 -8.82 26.15 14.56
CA ILE A 97 -9.70 24.98 14.70
C ILE A 97 -11.08 25.38 15.24
N LEU A 98 -11.17 26.38 16.12
CA LEU A 98 -12.45 26.89 16.61
C LEU A 98 -13.23 27.62 15.50
N GLU A 99 -12.58 28.51 14.74
CA GLU A 99 -13.18 29.16 13.57
C GLU A 99 -13.64 28.15 12.52
N GLN A 100 -12.81 27.15 12.20
CA GLN A 100 -13.18 26.08 11.28
C GLN A 100 -14.41 25.31 11.79
N ARG A 101 -14.48 24.99 13.10
CA ARG A 101 -15.63 24.29 13.68
C ARG A 101 -16.92 25.12 13.64
N GLU A 102 -16.83 26.45 13.72
CA GLU A 102 -17.99 27.33 13.53
C GLU A 102 -18.40 27.42 12.06
N SER A 103 -17.44 27.53 11.13
CA SER A 103 -17.71 27.50 9.69
C SER A 103 -18.39 26.19 9.24
N ILE A 104 -17.95 25.05 9.77
CA ILE A 104 -18.56 23.74 9.53
C ILE A 104 -19.99 23.74 10.08
N ARG A 105 -20.23 24.23 11.30
CA ARG A 105 -21.59 24.29 11.88
C ARG A 105 -22.52 25.17 11.04
N ASP A 106 -22.08 26.34 10.60
CA ASP A 106 -22.86 27.22 9.72
C ASP A 106 -23.17 26.53 8.37
N LEU A 107 -22.17 25.92 7.73
CA LEU A 107 -22.35 25.13 6.50
C LEU A 107 -23.32 23.96 6.69
N THR A 108 -23.26 23.22 7.80
CA THR A 108 -24.22 22.15 8.11
C THR A 108 -25.64 22.70 8.27
N THR A 109 -25.83 23.85 8.94
CA THR A 109 -27.17 24.46 9.04
C THR A 109 -27.70 24.97 7.71
N LYS A 110 -26.82 25.42 6.79
CA LYS A 110 -27.19 25.82 5.43
C LYS A 110 -27.58 24.60 4.58
N LEU A 111 -26.80 23.51 4.64
CA LEU A 111 -27.11 22.23 3.99
C LEU A 111 -28.47 21.67 4.44
N GLN A 112 -28.69 21.60 5.75
CA GLN A 112 -29.95 21.13 6.33
C GLN A 112 -31.16 22.01 5.92
N ARG A 113 -30.92 23.27 5.57
CA ARG A 113 -31.96 24.20 5.06
C ARG A 113 -32.25 24.00 3.57
N CYS A 114 -31.30 23.49 2.79
CA CYS A 114 -31.53 23.03 1.41
C CYS A 114 -32.24 21.67 1.38
N GLU A 115 -31.81 20.72 2.23
CA GLU A 115 -32.47 19.41 2.36
C GLU A 115 -33.91 19.53 2.90
N GLY A 116 -34.16 20.54 3.74
CA GLY A 116 -35.49 20.87 4.26
C GLY A 116 -36.50 21.36 3.22
N THR A 117 -36.09 21.69 1.98
CA THR A 117 -37.00 22.12 0.91
C THR A 117 -37.44 21.02 -0.06
N ASP A 118 -36.72 19.90 -0.15
CA ASP A 118 -37.05 18.81 -1.11
C ASP A 118 -38.01 17.74 -0.56
N THR A 119 -38.41 17.82 0.71
CA THR A 119 -39.25 16.80 1.37
C THR A 119 -40.76 17.10 1.39
N LEU A 120 -41.23 18.12 0.64
CA LEU A 120 -42.65 18.52 0.56
C LEU A 120 -43.24 18.51 -0.86
N ALA A 121 -42.68 17.72 -1.79
CA ALA A 121 -43.08 17.72 -3.20
C ALA A 121 -43.42 16.33 -3.80
N SER A 122 -43.80 15.32 -3.01
CA SER A 122 -44.28 14.04 -3.58
C SER A 122 -45.19 13.19 -2.67
N SER A 123 -46.46 13.58 -2.49
CA SER A 123 -47.60 12.64 -2.41
C SER A 123 -48.93 13.33 -2.02
N SER A 124 -49.86 13.45 -2.97
CA SER A 124 -51.30 13.21 -2.74
C SER A 124 -52.13 13.53 -3.98
N SER A 125 -52.68 12.49 -4.62
CA SER A 125 -53.77 12.64 -5.59
C SER A 125 -54.76 11.48 -5.45
N SER A 126 -55.79 11.67 -4.62
CA SER A 126 -57.20 11.31 -4.93
C SER A 126 -58.12 11.39 -3.70
N SER A 127 -59.22 12.17 -3.84
CA SER A 127 -60.52 12.00 -3.14
C SER A 127 -60.54 12.23 -1.60
N THR A 128 -61.53 12.92 -0.99
CA THR A 128 -62.93 13.16 -1.41
C THR A 128 -63.60 14.30 -0.61
N LYS A 129 -64.35 15.19 -1.29
CA LYS A 129 -65.59 15.93 -0.89
C LYS A 129 -65.68 16.82 0.38
N HIS A 130 -66.63 17.79 0.28
CA HIS A 130 -67.25 18.65 1.32
C HIS A 130 -66.41 19.86 1.85
N LEU A 131 -66.94 21.07 2.10
CA LEU A 131 -68.23 21.75 1.82
C LEU A 131 -68.13 23.27 2.18
N HIS A 132 -68.71 24.20 1.39
CA HIS A 132 -69.00 25.65 1.72
C HIS A 132 -67.82 26.61 2.11
N ALA A 133 -67.85 27.95 1.93
CA ALA A 133 -68.64 28.87 1.08
C ALA A 133 -68.03 30.31 1.00
N ARG A 134 -68.38 31.06 -0.07
CA ARG A 134 -68.62 32.54 -0.18
C ARG A 134 -67.46 33.59 -0.05
N LEU A 135 -67.01 34.10 -1.23
CA LEU A 135 -66.92 35.51 -1.74
C LEU A 135 -66.92 36.74 -0.76
N PRO A 136 -66.48 37.96 -1.18
CA PRO A 136 -65.36 38.35 -2.08
C PRO A 136 -64.59 39.65 -1.64
N GLY A 137 -63.48 40.04 -2.28
CA GLY A 137 -62.87 41.37 -2.02
C GLY A 137 -61.69 41.86 -2.89
N ALA A 138 -61.92 42.94 -3.65
CA ALA A 138 -60.98 44.01 -4.08
C ALA A 138 -59.67 43.71 -4.87
N LYS A 139 -59.77 44.02 -6.17
CA LYS A 139 -58.75 44.50 -7.13
C LYS A 139 -57.54 45.27 -6.54
N GLN A 140 -56.33 44.98 -7.04
CA GLN A 140 -55.49 45.90 -7.85
C GLN A 140 -54.19 45.23 -8.35
N ALA A 141 -53.66 45.72 -9.47
CA ALA A 141 -52.37 45.36 -10.09
C ALA A 141 -51.58 46.66 -10.37
N PRO A 142 -50.32 46.66 -10.83
CA PRO A 142 -49.42 45.53 -11.12
C PRO A 142 -48.04 45.60 -10.41
N GLY A 143 -47.47 44.45 -10.05
CA GLY A 143 -46.11 44.33 -9.49
C GLY A 143 -45.24 43.39 -10.33
N LYS A 144 -44.28 43.96 -11.06
CA LYS A 144 -43.41 43.30 -12.05
C LYS A 144 -42.45 42.30 -11.39
N TRP A 145 -42.81 41.02 -11.37
CA TRP A 145 -41.85 39.91 -11.19
C TRP A 145 -41.37 39.44 -12.57
N ARG A 146 -40.06 39.36 -12.75
CA ARG A 146 -39.43 38.81 -13.96
C ARG A 146 -39.26 37.32 -13.77
N ASP A 147 -39.97 36.51 -14.55
CA ASP A 147 -39.60 35.11 -14.70
C ASP A 147 -38.23 35.03 -15.39
N THR A 148 -37.27 34.38 -14.72
CA THR A 148 -35.96 34.02 -15.29
C THR A 148 -35.89 32.51 -15.51
N MET A 149 -36.96 31.94 -16.09
CA MET A 149 -37.02 30.55 -16.56
C MET A 149 -37.20 30.56 -18.08
N GLY A 150 -36.09 30.86 -18.77
CA GLY A 150 -36.11 31.05 -20.22
C GLY A 150 -34.75 31.47 -20.77
N ASP A 151 -33.71 30.68 -20.50
CA ASP A 151 -32.49 30.62 -21.31
C ASP A 151 -31.79 29.27 -21.05
N LEU A 152 -32.02 28.30 -21.95
CA LEU A 152 -31.23 27.08 -22.09
C LEU A 152 -30.28 27.30 -23.27
N PRO A 153 -28.96 27.44 -23.07
CA PRO A 153 -28.02 27.57 -24.18
C PRO A 153 -28.00 26.27 -25.00
N ARG A 154 -28.44 26.38 -26.26
CA ARG A 154 -28.45 25.28 -27.22
C ARG A 154 -27.50 25.58 -28.38
N ASP A 155 -26.22 25.77 -28.07
CA ASP A 155 -25.15 25.83 -29.06
C ASP A 155 -23.84 25.20 -28.52
N PRO A 156 -23.30 24.15 -29.14
CA PRO A 156 -22.00 23.57 -28.77
C PRO A 156 -20.79 24.51 -28.97
N GLY A 157 -20.91 25.58 -29.77
CA GLY A 157 -19.78 26.45 -30.11
C GLY A 157 -19.25 27.29 -28.95
N GLU A 158 -20.14 27.84 -28.13
CA GLU A 158 -19.77 28.82 -27.08
C GLU A 158 -18.95 28.17 -25.95
N VAL A 159 -19.25 26.91 -25.60
CA VAL A 159 -18.50 26.13 -24.59
C VAL A 159 -17.07 25.84 -25.05
N ILE A 160 -16.88 25.57 -26.35
CA ILE A 160 -15.55 25.33 -26.94
C ILE A 160 -14.73 26.62 -26.93
N GLU A 161 -15.33 27.77 -27.24
CA GLU A 161 -14.63 29.06 -27.18
C GLU A 161 -14.26 29.45 -25.73
N GLN A 162 -15.17 29.19 -24.78
CA GLN A 162 -14.94 29.45 -23.37
C GLN A 162 -13.81 28.56 -22.79
N LEU A 163 -13.72 27.30 -23.23
CA LEU A 163 -12.62 26.39 -22.89
C LEU A 163 -11.30 26.79 -23.59
N GLY A 164 -11.34 27.26 -24.83
CA GLY A 164 -10.16 27.78 -25.52
C GLY A 164 -9.54 28.98 -24.81
N ARG A 165 -10.37 29.91 -24.31
CA ARG A 165 -9.91 31.07 -23.54
C ARG A 165 -9.30 30.71 -22.18
N THR A 166 -9.80 29.67 -21.49
CA THR A 166 -9.19 29.23 -20.22
C THR A 166 -7.87 28.48 -20.44
N VAL A 167 -7.77 27.65 -21.47
CA VAL A 167 -6.50 26.98 -21.85
C VAL A 167 -5.42 28.00 -22.24
N GLN A 168 -5.77 29.03 -23.02
CA GLN A 168 -4.81 30.09 -23.36
C GLN A 168 -4.36 30.88 -22.13
N SER A 169 -5.28 31.24 -21.22
CA SER A 169 -4.95 31.92 -19.96
C SER A 169 -4.05 31.09 -19.03
N LEU A 170 -4.18 29.76 -19.05
CA LEU A 170 -3.29 28.85 -18.33
C LEU A 170 -1.91 28.74 -18.99
N LYS A 171 -1.85 28.74 -20.33
CA LYS A 171 -0.59 28.76 -21.07
C LYS A 171 0.20 30.06 -20.81
N ASP A 172 -0.44 31.22 -20.90
CA ASP A 172 0.20 32.51 -20.66
C ASP A 172 0.72 32.62 -19.20
N ARG A 173 0.02 32.00 -18.24
CA ARG A 173 0.49 31.86 -16.85
C ARG A 173 1.67 30.90 -16.69
N LEU A 174 1.75 29.83 -17.48
CA LEU A 174 2.87 28.90 -17.47
C LEU A 174 4.15 29.58 -18.01
N GLU A 175 4.03 30.25 -19.16
CA GLU A 175 5.13 31.02 -19.77
C GLU A 175 5.60 32.16 -18.83
N SER A 176 4.69 32.81 -18.10
CA SER A 176 5.03 33.79 -17.06
C SER A 176 5.73 33.20 -15.82
N LEU A 177 5.50 31.91 -15.50
CA LEU A 177 6.17 31.22 -14.39
C LEU A 177 7.56 30.73 -14.78
N GLU A 178 7.74 30.27 -16.02
CA GLU A 178 9.05 29.91 -16.59
C GLU A 178 9.94 31.16 -16.79
N GLY A 179 9.36 32.30 -17.16
CA GLY A 179 10.07 33.58 -17.22
C GLY A 179 10.57 34.10 -15.85
N SER A 180 9.95 33.68 -14.75
CA SER A 180 10.28 34.14 -13.39
C SER A 180 11.37 33.31 -12.69
N THR A 181 11.71 32.12 -13.19
CA THR A 181 12.77 31.25 -12.62
C THR A 181 14.14 31.44 -13.29
N GLY A 182 14.22 32.20 -14.39
CA GLY A 182 15.48 32.50 -15.10
C GLY A 182 16.26 33.74 -14.61
N GLY A 183 15.85 34.38 -13.50
CA GLY A 183 16.20 35.77 -13.18
C GLY A 183 16.83 36.05 -11.81
N ALA A 184 17.74 35.21 -11.30
CA ALA A 184 18.49 35.53 -10.07
C ALA A 184 19.92 34.93 -10.06
N ALA A 185 20.89 35.65 -10.63
CA ALA A 185 22.30 35.32 -10.50
C ALA A 185 22.86 35.89 -9.18
N GLY A 186 23.41 35.03 -8.31
CA GLY A 186 23.93 35.49 -7.01
C GLY A 186 24.50 34.44 -6.05
N GLY A 187 25.48 33.62 -6.48
CA GLY A 187 26.40 32.96 -5.53
C GLY A 187 26.60 31.44 -5.67
N GLY A 188 27.51 31.04 -6.56
CA GLY A 188 28.47 29.93 -6.41
C GLY A 188 28.01 28.51 -6.01
N GLY A 189 28.13 27.54 -6.94
CA GLY A 189 28.29 26.12 -6.57
C GLY A 189 27.81 25.08 -7.58
N VAL A 190 28.69 24.65 -8.50
CA VAL A 190 28.66 23.35 -9.22
C VAL A 190 27.32 22.96 -9.91
N GLY A 191 27.10 23.50 -11.12
CA GLY A 191 26.03 23.06 -12.04
C GLY A 191 26.57 22.37 -13.30
N GLY A 192 26.98 21.11 -13.19
CA GLY A 192 27.47 20.31 -14.32
C GLY A 192 26.63 19.05 -14.56
N SER A 193 25.60 19.13 -15.42
CA SER A 193 24.90 17.93 -15.93
C SER A 193 24.06 18.20 -17.19
N ALA A 194 23.34 19.32 -17.26
CA ALA A 194 22.33 19.56 -18.29
C ALA A 194 22.85 19.69 -19.74
N HIS A 195 24.12 20.02 -19.97
CA HIS A 195 24.66 20.23 -21.32
C HIS A 195 25.23 18.96 -21.97
N SER A 196 25.54 17.91 -21.20
CA SER A 196 26.15 16.66 -21.71
C SER A 196 25.12 15.72 -22.33
N LEU A 197 23.93 15.60 -21.71
CA LEU A 197 22.85 14.72 -22.17
C LEU A 197 22.32 15.08 -23.56
N ARG A 198 22.32 16.37 -23.93
CA ARG A 198 21.84 16.85 -25.23
C ARG A 198 22.76 16.46 -26.38
N GLU A 199 24.06 16.40 -26.13
CA GLU A 199 25.07 16.07 -27.14
C GLU A 199 25.11 14.54 -27.37
N TYR A 200 25.06 13.76 -26.29
CA TYR A 200 24.99 12.28 -26.36
C TYR A 200 23.70 11.75 -27.03
N LEU A 201 22.56 12.44 -26.87
CA LEU A 201 21.31 12.08 -27.56
C LEU A 201 21.34 12.39 -29.07
N HIS A 202 22.11 13.40 -29.48
CA HIS A 202 22.20 13.79 -30.89
C HIS A 202 23.08 12.82 -31.71
N GLU A 203 24.03 12.14 -31.07
CA GLU A 203 24.91 11.16 -31.71
C GLU A 203 24.20 9.81 -31.94
N ARG A 204 23.41 9.32 -30.98
CA ARG A 204 22.64 8.06 -31.14
C ARG A 204 21.50 8.11 -32.16
N LEU A 205 20.92 9.28 -32.41
CA LEU A 205 19.85 9.42 -33.42
C LEU A 205 20.39 9.43 -34.86
N GLY A 206 21.69 9.70 -35.06
CA GLY A 206 22.33 9.69 -36.38
C GLY A 206 22.55 8.28 -36.98
N ASP A 207 22.69 7.26 -36.13
CA ASP A 207 23.00 5.89 -36.57
C ASP A 207 21.75 5.05 -36.88
N VAL A 208 20.62 5.33 -36.22
CA VAL A 208 19.32 4.68 -36.51
C VAL A 208 18.80 5.05 -37.90
N GLY A 209 19.13 6.25 -38.40
CA GLY A 209 18.71 6.73 -39.72
C GLY A 209 19.38 6.03 -40.91
N LYS A 210 20.45 5.23 -40.70
CA LYS A 210 21.22 4.60 -41.79
C LYS A 210 20.87 3.12 -42.05
N HIS A 211 19.95 2.54 -41.29
CA HIS A 211 19.52 1.13 -41.43
C HIS A 211 18.11 0.95 -42.02
N LEU A 212 17.47 2.02 -42.54
CA LEU A 212 16.09 1.99 -43.05
C LEU A 212 15.90 2.46 -44.50
N HIS A 213 16.99 2.77 -45.21
CA HIS A 213 16.96 3.04 -46.66
C HIS A 213 18.10 2.28 -47.35
N GLY A 214 17.79 1.06 -47.82
CA GLY A 214 18.83 0.20 -48.39
C GLY A 214 18.41 -1.13 -49.00
N GLU A 215 17.13 -1.40 -49.31
CA GLU A 215 16.82 -2.52 -50.22
C GLU A 215 15.45 -2.35 -50.91
N GLY A 216 15.46 -2.34 -52.24
CA GLY A 216 14.26 -2.23 -53.07
C GLY A 216 14.60 -2.11 -54.55
N GLY A 217 14.39 -3.18 -55.32
CA GLY A 217 14.44 -3.17 -56.79
C GLY A 217 15.37 -4.22 -57.41
N ASP A 218 14.76 -5.17 -58.13
CA ASP A 218 15.28 -5.91 -59.30
C ASP A 218 16.47 -6.91 -59.10
N GLY A 219 16.54 -8.09 -59.74
CA GLY A 219 15.61 -8.79 -60.64
C GLY A 219 16.27 -10.02 -61.34
N GLU A 220 15.44 -10.99 -61.77
CA GLU A 220 15.69 -12.08 -62.75
C GLU A 220 16.53 -13.36 -62.43
N GLY A 221 15.94 -14.53 -62.80
CA GLY A 221 16.61 -15.81 -63.15
C GLY A 221 17.02 -16.76 -62.01
N GLY A 222 16.75 -18.08 -62.01
CA GLY A 222 15.93 -18.92 -62.89
C GLY A 222 16.33 -20.42 -62.84
N GLY A 223 15.39 -21.33 -62.54
CA GLY A 223 15.42 -22.72 -63.02
C GLY A 223 15.73 -23.91 -62.06
N HIS A 224 14.74 -24.79 -61.91
CA HIS A 224 14.81 -26.24 -62.17
C HIS A 224 15.77 -27.21 -61.41
N HIS A 225 15.23 -28.08 -60.53
CA HIS A 225 14.95 -29.53 -60.74
C HIS A 225 14.85 -30.39 -59.45
N ASN A 226 14.42 -31.65 -59.60
CA ASN A 226 13.75 -32.51 -58.61
C ASN A 226 14.52 -33.83 -58.35
N ASP A 227 13.99 -34.64 -57.42
CA ASP A 227 14.06 -36.13 -57.31
C ASP A 227 15.09 -36.84 -56.41
N SER A 228 14.81 -38.12 -56.16
CA SER A 228 14.95 -38.83 -54.86
C SER A 228 15.78 -40.14 -54.90
N ASP A 229 15.83 -40.80 -53.74
CA ASP A 229 15.99 -42.26 -53.49
C ASP A 229 17.39 -42.89 -53.29
N GLY A 230 17.46 -43.84 -52.33
CA GLY A 230 18.60 -44.77 -52.14
C GLY A 230 18.85 -45.30 -50.71
N HIS A 231 18.20 -46.40 -50.32
CA HIS A 231 18.54 -47.30 -49.17
C HIS A 231 18.89 -48.71 -49.76
N PRO A 232 19.23 -49.80 -49.01
CA PRO A 232 19.49 -50.02 -47.57
C PRO A 232 20.77 -50.89 -47.27
N HIS A 233 21.02 -51.28 -45.99
CA HIS A 233 21.29 -52.68 -45.56
C HIS A 233 21.28 -52.84 -44.01
N HIS A 234 21.29 -54.08 -43.49
CA HIS A 234 20.66 -54.49 -42.21
C HIS A 234 21.62 -55.14 -41.17
N HIS A 235 21.12 -55.30 -39.91
CA HIS A 235 21.50 -56.26 -38.81
C HIS A 235 22.65 -55.81 -37.85
N GLN A 236 22.71 -56.14 -36.52
CA GLN A 236 21.79 -56.83 -35.56
C GLN A 236 22.15 -56.58 -34.05
N GLN A 237 21.16 -56.63 -33.14
CA GLN A 237 21.13 -56.89 -31.65
C GLN A 237 22.08 -56.26 -30.58
N GLN A 238 21.47 -55.45 -29.70
CA GLN A 238 21.16 -55.71 -28.26
C GLN A 238 22.23 -55.68 -27.12
N GLN A 239 21.99 -54.77 -26.15
CA GLN A 239 22.14 -54.90 -24.67
C GLN A 239 23.53 -55.11 -24.00
N GLN A 240 24.00 -54.11 -23.21
CA GLN A 240 23.89 -54.10 -21.73
C GLN A 240 24.48 -52.84 -21.02
N ARG A 241 24.08 -52.69 -19.75
CA ARG A 241 24.19 -51.55 -18.80
C ARG A 241 25.42 -51.70 -17.88
N ILE A 242 26.32 -50.71 -17.78
CA ILE A 242 27.34 -50.66 -16.71
C ILE A 242 27.60 -49.23 -16.18
N ARG A 243 27.64 -49.12 -14.85
CA ARG A 243 28.31 -48.14 -13.98
C ARG A 243 28.64 -48.91 -12.68
N PRO A 244 29.61 -48.50 -11.84
CA PRO A 244 30.88 -47.81 -12.05
C PRO A 244 32.08 -48.64 -11.48
N GLU A 245 33.32 -48.12 -11.52
CA GLU A 245 34.33 -48.12 -10.41
C GLU A 245 35.79 -47.98 -10.90
N SER A 246 36.64 -47.48 -9.99
CA SER A 246 38.10 -47.63 -9.93
C SER A 246 38.98 -47.11 -11.09
N THR A 247 39.57 -45.92 -10.90
CA THR A 247 41.04 -45.77 -11.00
C THR A 247 41.50 -44.48 -10.30
N LEU A 248 41.89 -44.61 -9.03
CA LEU A 248 42.79 -43.66 -8.39
C LEU A 248 44.23 -43.94 -8.85
N THR A 249 44.97 -42.93 -9.31
CA THR A 249 46.38 -42.61 -8.98
C THR A 249 47.12 -41.90 -10.13
N SER A 250 47.29 -40.59 -10.00
CA SER A 250 48.52 -39.87 -10.39
C SER A 250 48.47 -38.47 -9.80
N VAL A 251 49.30 -38.22 -8.79
CA VAL A 251 49.32 -36.99 -8.00
C VAL A 251 50.33 -36.02 -8.60
N HIS A 252 49.87 -34.88 -9.12
CA HIS A 252 50.76 -33.73 -9.36
C HIS A 252 50.82 -32.84 -8.12
N ARG A 253 52.05 -32.52 -7.72
CA ARG A 253 52.42 -31.81 -6.51
C ARG A 253 52.15 -30.29 -6.64
N LEU A 254 51.16 -29.78 -5.92
CA LEU A 254 50.93 -28.33 -5.73
C LEU A 254 51.65 -27.82 -4.47
N PRO A 255 52.27 -26.63 -4.48
CA PRO A 255 52.91 -26.04 -3.30
C PRO A 255 51.96 -25.13 -2.48
N ASN A 256 52.17 -25.15 -1.15
CA ASN A 256 51.75 -24.16 -0.14
C ASN A 256 50.24 -23.85 -0.03
N LEU A 257 49.57 -24.55 0.90
CA LEU A 257 48.16 -24.34 1.29
C LEU A 257 47.98 -23.73 2.70
N ASP A 258 48.98 -23.01 3.23
CA ASP A 258 48.95 -22.45 4.59
C ASP A 258 48.58 -20.95 4.66
N LYS A 259 48.03 -20.37 3.59
CA LYS A 259 47.58 -18.96 3.54
C LYS A 259 46.24 -18.74 2.82
N ILE A 260 45.38 -19.76 2.77
CA ILE A 260 43.97 -19.55 2.41
C ILE A 260 43.19 -19.35 3.72
N GLY A 261 43.07 -18.08 4.13
CA GLY A 261 41.98 -17.69 5.03
C GLY A 261 40.63 -18.02 4.37
N PRO A 262 39.53 -18.15 5.14
CA PRO A 262 38.22 -18.44 4.57
C PRO A 262 37.93 -17.48 3.41
N PRO A 263 37.36 -17.96 2.30
CA PRO A 263 37.14 -17.13 1.12
C PRO A 263 36.33 -15.90 1.54
N PRO A 264 36.64 -14.70 0.99
CA PRO A 264 35.85 -13.53 1.29
C PRO A 264 34.38 -13.86 1.00
N ILE A 265 33.52 -13.65 1.99
CA ILE A 265 32.08 -13.76 1.80
C ILE A 265 31.75 -12.70 0.76
N HIS A 266 31.53 -13.13 -0.49
CA HIS A 266 31.02 -12.27 -1.53
C HIS A 266 29.60 -11.90 -1.13
N HIS A 267 29.48 -10.77 -0.43
CA HIS A 267 28.22 -10.10 -0.22
C HIS A 267 27.60 -9.88 -1.61
N ALA A 268 26.50 -10.58 -1.89
CA ALA A 268 25.66 -10.23 -3.02
C ALA A 268 25.22 -8.77 -2.80
N PRO A 269 25.35 -7.89 -3.80
CA PRO A 269 25.04 -6.47 -3.63
C PRO A 269 23.57 -6.19 -3.27
N ASP A 270 22.69 -7.19 -3.43
CA ASP A 270 21.23 -7.09 -3.23
C ASP A 270 20.73 -7.52 -1.84
N ASP A 271 21.64 -7.82 -0.89
CA ASP A 271 21.29 -8.28 0.46
C ASP A 271 21.16 -7.10 1.45
N PHE A 272 20.02 -6.40 1.38
CA PHE A 272 19.62 -5.33 2.29
C PHE A 272 18.31 -5.62 3.04
N LYS A 273 18.09 -4.94 4.17
CA LYS A 273 16.83 -4.88 4.93
C LYS A 273 16.30 -3.45 4.99
N VAL A 274 15.00 -3.29 5.10
CA VAL A 274 14.32 -2.03 5.43
C VAL A 274 13.83 -2.10 6.88
N MET A 275 14.00 -1.00 7.62
CA MET A 275 13.59 -0.90 9.03
C MET A 275 12.39 0.04 9.16
N PHE A 276 11.31 -0.45 9.78
CA PHE A 276 10.08 0.28 10.07
C PHE A 276 10.04 0.55 11.59
N PRO A 277 10.61 1.69 12.06
CA PRO A 277 10.90 1.91 13.48
C PRO A 277 9.67 2.28 14.31
N ALA A 278 8.59 2.74 13.67
CA ALA A 278 7.38 3.20 14.32
C ALA A 278 6.16 2.93 13.44
N ARG A 279 5.02 2.70 14.08
CA ARG A 279 3.70 2.65 13.43
C ARG A 279 3.30 4.06 12.99
N THR A 280 3.27 4.28 11.68
CA THR A 280 2.93 5.56 11.04
C THR A 280 2.06 5.29 9.83
N ASN A 281 1.38 6.31 9.31
CA ASN A 281 0.61 6.24 8.07
C ASN A 281 1.35 6.81 6.85
N TYR A 282 2.69 6.86 6.88
CA TYR A 282 3.50 7.47 5.81
C TYR A 282 4.84 6.78 5.54
N MET A 283 5.31 5.87 6.40
CA MET A 283 6.49 5.05 6.15
C MET A 283 6.10 3.78 5.38
N PHE A 284 6.50 3.68 4.12
CA PHE A 284 6.20 2.52 3.28
C PHE A 284 7.25 2.32 2.18
N VAL A 285 7.31 1.10 1.65
CA VAL A 285 8.06 0.80 0.42
C VAL A 285 7.07 0.52 -0.70
N ARG A 286 7.28 1.11 -1.88
CA ARG A 286 6.47 0.86 -3.08
C ARG A 286 7.27 0.01 -4.06
N ALA A 287 6.68 -1.03 -4.62
CA ALA A 287 7.29 -1.71 -5.75
C ALA A 287 7.12 -0.87 -7.02
N LYS A 288 8.20 -0.69 -7.80
CA LYS A 288 8.14 0.06 -9.07
C LYS A 288 7.36 -0.65 -10.16
N ARG A 289 7.24 -1.98 -10.07
CA ARG A 289 6.45 -2.81 -10.97
C ARG A 289 5.15 -3.23 -10.29
N SER A 290 4.04 -3.08 -11.01
CA SER A 290 2.78 -3.73 -10.68
C SER A 290 2.90 -5.25 -10.82
N LEU A 291 2.03 -5.99 -10.12
CA LEU A 291 1.77 -7.39 -10.45
C LEU A 291 1.07 -7.50 -11.82
N PRO A 292 1.33 -8.57 -12.59
CA PRO A 292 0.49 -8.99 -13.72
C PRO A 292 -0.76 -9.73 -13.21
N GLU A 293 -1.53 -10.33 -14.10
CA GLU A 293 -2.63 -11.21 -13.70
C GLU A 293 -2.05 -12.54 -13.17
N LEU A 294 -2.45 -12.96 -11.96
CA LEU A 294 -1.90 -14.16 -11.31
C LEU A 294 -2.99 -15.21 -11.05
N HIS A 295 -2.87 -16.35 -11.72
CA HIS A 295 -3.68 -17.56 -11.45
C HIS A 295 -3.13 -18.41 -10.29
N ALA A 296 -1.86 -18.22 -9.95
CA ALA A 296 -1.22 -18.76 -8.77
C ALA A 296 -0.09 -17.82 -8.37
N PHE A 297 0.34 -17.88 -7.12
CA PHE A 297 1.54 -17.17 -6.71
C PHE A 297 2.27 -17.89 -5.58
N THR A 298 3.52 -17.48 -5.39
CA THR A 298 4.24 -17.60 -4.12
C THR A 298 4.78 -16.24 -3.74
N ILE A 299 4.60 -15.85 -2.48
CA ILE A 299 5.25 -14.68 -1.90
C ILE A 299 6.11 -15.17 -0.74
N CYS A 300 7.40 -14.82 -0.76
CA CYS A 300 8.33 -15.08 0.33
C CYS A 300 8.94 -13.78 0.82
N LEU A 301 9.16 -13.67 2.14
CA LEU A 301 9.89 -12.57 2.76
C LEU A 301 10.58 -13.02 4.04
N TRP A 302 11.66 -12.33 4.38
CA TRP A 302 12.22 -12.33 5.72
C TRP A 302 11.64 -11.15 6.50
N LEU A 303 11.17 -11.40 7.73
CA LEU A 303 10.69 -10.35 8.61
C LEU A 303 11.06 -10.60 10.07
N ARG A 304 11.14 -9.52 10.86
CA ARG A 304 11.36 -9.53 12.30
C ARG A 304 10.42 -8.52 12.94
N SER A 305 9.44 -8.98 13.73
CA SER A 305 8.50 -8.07 14.40
C SER A 305 9.20 -7.20 15.44
N GLY A 306 8.83 -5.91 15.49
CA GLY A 306 9.22 -4.97 16.54
C GLY A 306 8.26 -4.91 17.73
N GLY A 307 7.20 -5.75 17.76
CA GLY A 307 6.18 -5.73 18.81
C GLY A 307 5.28 -6.97 18.86
N PRO A 308 4.22 -6.94 19.69
CA PRO A 308 3.34 -8.09 19.93
C PRO A 308 2.47 -8.48 18.71
N SER A 309 2.23 -7.54 17.80
CA SER A 309 1.75 -7.78 16.44
C SER A 309 2.74 -7.15 15.47
N SER A 310 2.95 -7.78 14.33
CA SER A 310 3.79 -7.28 13.26
C SER A 310 3.12 -6.19 12.42
N GLY A 311 1.79 -6.14 12.33
CA GLY A 311 1.04 -5.19 11.49
C GLY A 311 0.82 -5.73 10.08
N THR A 312 0.98 -4.90 9.05
CA THR A 312 0.72 -5.29 7.64
C THR A 312 2.02 -5.35 6.83
N PRO A 313 2.72 -6.50 6.79
CA PRO A 313 3.90 -6.69 5.96
C PRO A 313 3.73 -6.21 4.51
N PHE A 314 2.62 -6.56 3.85
CA PHE A 314 2.35 -6.08 2.48
C PHE A 314 0.86 -6.01 2.17
N SER A 315 0.52 -5.11 1.24
CA SER A 315 -0.79 -4.99 0.61
C SER A 315 -0.63 -4.69 -0.89
N TYR A 316 -1.60 -5.13 -1.68
CA TYR A 316 -1.72 -4.85 -3.10
C TYR A 316 -3.17 -4.49 -3.39
N ALA A 317 -3.35 -3.34 -4.03
CA ALA A 317 -4.64 -2.72 -4.32
C ALA A 317 -4.79 -2.40 -5.81
N VAL A 318 -6.00 -2.55 -6.34
CA VAL A 318 -6.42 -2.11 -7.68
C VAL A 318 -7.62 -1.17 -7.55
N ASP A 319 -7.92 -0.39 -8.59
CA ASP A 319 -8.86 0.75 -8.54
C ASP A 319 -10.25 0.43 -7.97
N ASP A 320 -10.74 -0.79 -8.15
CA ASP A 320 -12.05 -1.26 -7.66
C ASP A 320 -11.96 -2.28 -6.50
N GLN A 321 -10.75 -2.61 -6.02
CA GLN A 321 -10.54 -3.58 -4.94
C GLN A 321 -9.27 -3.21 -4.13
N PRO A 322 -9.39 -2.48 -3.01
CA PRO A 322 -8.27 -2.17 -2.11
C PRO A 322 -7.62 -3.44 -1.53
N ASN A 323 -8.45 -4.32 -0.98
CA ASN A 323 -8.03 -5.62 -0.45
C ASN A 323 -7.88 -6.70 -1.55
N GLU A 324 -7.19 -6.40 -2.65
CA GLU A 324 -7.00 -7.36 -3.74
C GLU A 324 -6.09 -8.51 -3.27
N LEU A 325 -4.99 -8.19 -2.59
CA LEU A 325 -4.10 -9.16 -1.92
C LEU A 325 -3.35 -8.50 -0.76
N ALA A 326 -3.44 -9.02 0.46
CA ALA A 326 -2.67 -8.51 1.61
C ALA A 326 -2.26 -9.61 2.60
N LEU A 327 -1.25 -9.32 3.43
CA LEU A 327 -0.84 -10.12 4.57
C LEU A 327 -0.78 -9.22 5.81
N MET A 328 -1.53 -9.56 6.85
CA MET A 328 -1.72 -8.73 8.05
C MET A 328 -1.78 -9.56 9.34
N GLU A 329 -1.25 -9.02 10.44
CA GLU A 329 -1.44 -9.48 11.81
C GLU A 329 -1.89 -8.28 12.68
N TRP A 330 -3.20 -8.15 12.91
CA TRP A 330 -3.79 -7.00 13.60
C TRP A 330 -4.64 -7.41 14.82
N GLY A 331 -4.57 -6.61 15.89
CA GLY A 331 -5.20 -6.93 17.17
C GLY A 331 -4.68 -8.23 17.77
N ASN A 332 -5.61 -9.10 18.17
CA ASN A 332 -5.33 -10.44 18.72
C ASN A 332 -5.58 -11.56 17.67
N ASN A 333 -5.72 -11.22 16.40
CA ASN A 333 -5.88 -12.21 15.33
C ASN A 333 -4.51 -12.83 14.98
N PRO A 334 -4.47 -14.10 14.54
CA PRO A 334 -3.26 -14.65 13.93
C PRO A 334 -2.96 -13.92 12.61
N MET A 335 -1.81 -14.23 12.01
CA MET A 335 -1.49 -13.78 10.66
C MET A 335 -2.59 -14.20 9.67
N GLU A 336 -3.13 -13.24 8.93
CA GLU A 336 -4.25 -13.38 7.99
C GLU A 336 -3.78 -13.03 6.58
N LEU A 337 -3.99 -13.95 5.64
CA LEU A 337 -3.88 -13.73 4.20
C LEU A 337 -5.25 -13.26 3.70
N ILE A 338 -5.28 -12.10 3.04
CA ILE A 338 -6.49 -11.52 2.47
C ILE A 338 -6.38 -11.55 0.94
N ILE A 339 -7.41 -12.05 0.26
CA ILE A 339 -7.53 -12.01 -1.21
C ILE A 339 -8.97 -11.65 -1.57
N ASN A 340 -9.19 -10.53 -2.27
CA ASN A 340 -10.52 -10.02 -2.64
C ASN A 340 -11.51 -10.06 -1.44
N ASP A 341 -11.17 -9.37 -0.35
CA ASP A 341 -11.91 -9.35 0.93
C ASP A 341 -12.18 -10.73 1.59
N LYS A 342 -11.59 -11.83 1.08
CA LYS A 342 -11.67 -13.16 1.72
C LYS A 342 -10.44 -13.38 2.56
N ILE A 343 -10.64 -13.90 3.77
CA ILE A 343 -9.61 -14.02 4.81
C ILE A 343 -9.29 -15.49 5.06
N ALA A 344 -8.01 -15.84 5.07
CA ALA A 344 -7.48 -17.12 5.52
C ALA A 344 -6.50 -16.92 6.68
N ARG A 345 -6.72 -17.63 7.79
CA ARG A 345 -5.85 -17.57 8.97
C ARG A 345 -4.70 -18.55 8.82
N LEU A 346 -3.48 -18.01 8.81
CA LEU A 346 -2.25 -18.77 8.64
C LEU A 346 -1.74 -19.27 10.01
N PRO A 347 -1.36 -20.54 10.16
CA PRO A 347 -0.80 -21.09 11.40
C PRO A 347 0.69 -20.74 11.55
N VAL A 348 1.02 -19.45 11.55
CA VAL A 348 2.37 -18.90 11.72
C VAL A 348 2.39 -17.88 12.84
N SER A 349 3.55 -17.67 13.46
CA SER A 349 3.73 -16.69 14.54
C SER A 349 5.10 -16.04 14.44
N VAL A 350 5.14 -14.71 14.48
CA VAL A 350 6.36 -13.91 14.20
C VAL A 350 6.63 -12.80 15.23
N SER A 351 5.85 -12.76 16.31
CA SER A 351 5.87 -11.74 17.36
C SER A 351 6.89 -12.01 18.49
N ASP A 352 7.85 -12.92 18.27
CA ASP A 352 8.90 -13.28 19.24
C ASP A 352 10.17 -12.42 19.15
N GLY A 353 10.21 -11.44 18.23
CA GLY A 353 11.34 -10.53 18.01
C GLY A 353 12.51 -11.13 17.23
N ARG A 354 12.38 -12.33 16.66
CA ARG A 354 13.41 -12.98 15.83
C ARG A 354 13.10 -12.88 14.33
N TRP A 355 14.11 -13.16 13.52
CA TRP A 355 13.97 -13.27 12.07
C TRP A 355 13.25 -14.56 11.66
N HIS A 356 12.17 -14.40 10.90
CA HIS A 356 11.42 -15.49 10.29
C HIS A 356 11.39 -15.36 8.78
N HIS A 357 11.56 -16.49 8.10
CA HIS A 357 11.23 -16.63 6.68
C HIS A 357 9.78 -17.08 6.57
N LEU A 358 8.90 -16.23 6.05
CA LEU A 358 7.54 -16.63 5.71
C LEU A 358 7.45 -16.82 4.20
N CYS A 359 6.86 -17.92 3.77
CA CYS A 359 6.37 -18.09 2.40
C CYS A 359 4.90 -18.48 2.43
N VAL A 360 4.13 -17.94 1.49
CA VAL A 360 2.73 -18.28 1.28
C VAL A 360 2.51 -18.57 -0.20
N THR A 361 1.94 -19.73 -0.51
CA THR A 361 1.49 -20.08 -1.87
C THR A 361 -0.03 -20.00 -1.94
N TRP A 362 -0.57 -19.65 -3.10
CA TRP A 362 -2.00 -19.70 -3.39
C TRP A 362 -2.27 -20.02 -4.86
N SER A 363 -3.41 -20.63 -5.15
CA SER A 363 -3.90 -20.89 -6.51
C SER A 363 -5.39 -20.58 -6.65
N THR A 364 -5.79 -20.04 -7.80
CA THR A 364 -7.20 -19.86 -8.19
C THR A 364 -7.97 -21.18 -8.20
N ARG A 365 -7.31 -22.31 -8.46
CA ARG A 365 -7.96 -23.63 -8.45
C ARG A 365 -8.33 -23.98 -7.01
N ASP A 366 -9.63 -24.04 -6.75
CA ASP A 366 -10.26 -24.29 -5.44
C ASP A 366 -9.85 -23.31 -4.32
N GLY A 367 -9.14 -22.22 -4.65
CA GLY A 367 -8.69 -21.22 -3.68
C GLY A 367 -7.70 -21.79 -2.65
N VAL A 368 -6.89 -22.77 -3.06
CA VAL A 368 -5.97 -23.48 -2.16
C VAL A 368 -4.79 -22.59 -1.82
N TRP A 369 -4.50 -22.45 -0.52
CA TRP A 369 -3.32 -21.75 -0.01
C TRP A 369 -2.46 -22.66 0.87
N LYS A 370 -1.16 -22.37 0.99
CA LYS A 370 -0.22 -23.08 1.88
C LYS A 370 0.68 -22.07 2.58
N ALA A 371 0.93 -22.27 3.87
CA ALA A 371 1.82 -21.43 4.66
C ALA A 371 3.07 -22.20 5.10
N PHE A 372 4.22 -21.54 5.01
CA PHE A 372 5.53 -22.06 5.42
C PHE A 372 6.23 -21.03 6.32
N GLN A 373 6.89 -21.50 7.38
CA GLN A 373 7.67 -20.67 8.30
C GLN A 373 9.00 -21.34 8.60
N ASN A 374 10.08 -20.62 8.29
CA ASN A 374 11.48 -21.08 8.34
C ASN A 374 11.69 -22.34 7.48
N GLY A 375 11.16 -22.33 6.25
CA GLY A 375 11.22 -23.45 5.29
C GLY A 375 10.24 -24.59 5.58
N ALA A 376 9.89 -24.81 6.85
CA ALA A 376 8.93 -25.84 7.24
C ALA A 376 7.48 -25.47 6.90
N TYR A 377 6.76 -26.41 6.29
CA TYR A 377 5.31 -26.33 6.07
C TYR A 377 4.55 -26.23 7.40
N ARG A 378 3.54 -25.35 7.46
CA ARG A 378 2.76 -25.07 8.68
C ARG A 378 1.26 -25.37 8.53
N GLY A 379 0.71 -25.24 7.34
CA GLY A 379 -0.69 -25.55 7.08
C GLY A 379 -1.18 -25.15 5.70
N THR A 380 -2.44 -25.48 5.43
CA THR A 380 -3.14 -25.24 4.17
C THR A 380 -4.62 -25.00 4.44
N GLY A 381 -5.29 -24.41 3.48
CA GLY A 381 -6.74 -24.36 3.40
C GLY A 381 -7.19 -24.14 1.96
N GLU A 382 -8.49 -24.04 1.77
CA GLU A 382 -9.19 -23.95 0.48
C GLU A 382 -10.28 -22.88 0.54
N ASN A 383 -10.98 -22.64 -0.58
CA ASN A 383 -12.05 -21.66 -0.72
C ASN A 383 -11.64 -20.18 -0.46
N LEU A 384 -10.34 -19.87 -0.49
CA LEU A 384 -9.86 -18.49 -0.49
C LEU A 384 -9.92 -17.91 -1.91
N ALA A 385 -10.93 -17.08 -2.19
CA ALA A 385 -11.16 -16.44 -3.49
C ALA A 385 -11.04 -17.40 -4.73
N PRO A 386 -11.69 -18.58 -4.70
CA PRO A 386 -11.55 -19.57 -5.77
C PRO A 386 -12.04 -19.02 -7.11
N TRP A 387 -11.40 -19.46 -8.19
CA TRP A 387 -11.70 -19.13 -9.59
C TRP A 387 -11.56 -17.66 -10.00
N ARG A 388 -11.09 -16.78 -9.10
CA ARG A 388 -10.84 -15.36 -9.38
C ARG A 388 -9.34 -15.06 -9.35
N PRO A 389 -8.68 -14.79 -10.49
CA PRO A 389 -7.27 -14.37 -10.52
C PRO A 389 -7.01 -13.10 -9.71
N ILE A 390 -5.76 -12.89 -9.31
CA ILE A 390 -5.30 -11.57 -8.84
C ILE A 390 -5.23 -10.66 -10.07
N LYS A 391 -5.88 -9.50 -10.00
CA LYS A 391 -5.93 -8.51 -11.08
C LYS A 391 -4.58 -7.85 -11.31
N ALA A 392 -4.26 -7.61 -12.58
CA ALA A 392 -3.09 -6.84 -12.99
C ALA A 392 -3.25 -5.33 -12.75
N GLY A 393 -2.14 -4.59 -12.77
CA GLY A 393 -2.14 -3.12 -12.91
C GLY A 393 -2.26 -2.30 -11.63
N GLY A 394 -2.29 -2.93 -10.45
CA GLY A 394 -2.39 -2.27 -9.15
C GLY A 394 -1.08 -1.75 -8.56
N VAL A 395 -1.14 -1.37 -7.28
CA VAL A 395 0.01 -0.87 -6.52
C VAL A 395 0.33 -1.80 -5.35
N LEU A 396 1.55 -2.32 -5.35
CA LEU A 396 2.10 -3.15 -4.27
C LEU A 396 2.88 -2.26 -3.29
N ILE A 397 2.45 -2.28 -2.04
CA ILE A 397 3.01 -1.53 -0.92
C ILE A 397 3.49 -2.53 0.15
N LEU A 398 4.67 -2.28 0.72
CA LEU A 398 5.19 -2.99 1.89
C LEU A 398 5.13 -2.08 3.11
N GLY A 399 4.65 -2.65 4.21
CA GLY A 399 4.57 -2.03 5.52
C GLY A 399 3.29 -1.25 5.83
N GLN A 400 2.31 -1.22 4.92
CA GLN A 400 1.02 -0.53 5.11
C GLN A 400 -0.14 -1.37 4.54
N GLU A 401 -1.30 -1.18 5.14
CA GLU A 401 -2.61 -1.54 4.59
C GLU A 401 -3.04 -0.46 3.57
N GLN A 402 -3.82 -0.80 2.53
CA GLN A 402 -4.29 0.11 1.48
C GLN A 402 -5.83 0.18 1.42
N ASP A 403 -6.45 1.12 2.15
CA ASP A 403 -7.87 1.49 1.97
C ASP A 403 -8.18 2.05 0.57
N VAL A 404 -7.18 2.66 -0.09
CA VAL A 404 -7.23 3.08 -1.51
C VAL A 404 -5.91 2.76 -2.21
N VAL A 405 -5.93 2.69 -3.54
CA VAL A 405 -4.73 2.40 -4.35
C VAL A 405 -3.59 3.37 -4.02
N GLY A 406 -2.53 2.83 -3.40
CA GLY A 406 -1.34 3.56 -3.00
C GLY A 406 -1.51 4.54 -1.84
N GLY A 407 -2.58 4.49 -1.04
CA GLY A 407 -2.83 5.48 0.01
C GLY A 407 -3.89 5.14 1.06
N ASN A 408 -4.31 6.18 1.80
CA ASN A 408 -5.22 6.15 2.96
C ASN A 408 -4.81 5.15 4.05
N PHE A 409 -3.53 5.11 4.39
CA PHE A 409 -2.98 4.16 5.36
C PHE A 409 -3.44 4.46 6.80
N ASP A 410 -3.77 3.42 7.58
CA ASP A 410 -3.92 3.53 9.04
C ASP A 410 -2.64 3.13 9.78
N ALA A 411 -2.14 4.04 10.61
CA ALA A 411 -1.01 3.78 11.49
C ALA A 411 -1.26 2.62 12.47
N THR A 412 -2.51 2.31 12.86
CA THR A 412 -2.75 1.15 13.75
C THR A 412 -2.49 -0.19 13.06
N GLN A 413 -2.59 -0.24 11.73
CA GLN A 413 -2.38 -1.44 10.90
C GLN A 413 -0.97 -1.51 10.30
N ALA A 414 -0.23 -0.40 10.26
CA ALA A 414 1.13 -0.29 9.77
C ALA A 414 2.08 -1.36 10.36
N PHE A 415 3.03 -1.83 9.54
CA PHE A 415 4.05 -2.78 9.98
C PHE A 415 5.04 -2.14 10.96
N LEU A 416 5.47 -2.92 11.95
CA LEU A 416 6.49 -2.53 12.93
C LEU A 416 7.56 -3.62 13.00
N GLY A 417 8.80 -3.27 12.64
CA GLY A 417 9.91 -4.22 12.65
C GLY A 417 10.89 -4.03 11.49
N GLU A 418 11.46 -5.14 11.03
CA GLU A 418 12.41 -5.17 9.91
C GLU A 418 11.96 -6.16 8.85
N MET A 419 12.24 -5.86 7.58
CA MET A 419 11.91 -6.72 6.44
C MET A 419 13.08 -6.79 5.45
N ALA A 420 13.28 -7.95 4.84
CA ALA A 420 14.26 -8.18 3.78
C ALA A 420 13.77 -9.24 2.80
N GLN A 421 14.40 -9.31 1.62
CA GLN A 421 14.24 -10.44 0.69
C GLN A 421 12.76 -10.73 0.30
N PHE A 422 11.94 -9.69 0.17
CA PHE A 422 10.57 -9.82 -0.35
C PHE A 422 10.61 -10.16 -1.84
N ASN A 423 10.08 -11.32 -2.21
CA ASN A 423 10.08 -11.86 -3.57
C ASN A 423 8.71 -12.45 -3.94
N VAL A 424 8.32 -12.30 -5.20
CA VAL A 424 7.03 -12.78 -5.74
C VAL A 424 7.25 -13.61 -7.02
N TRP A 425 6.61 -14.77 -7.07
CA TRP A 425 6.55 -15.66 -8.23
C TRP A 425 5.09 -15.86 -8.68
N ASP A 426 4.87 -16.08 -9.97
CA ASP A 426 3.57 -16.36 -10.63
C ASP A 426 3.15 -17.84 -10.61
N ARG A 427 3.78 -18.61 -9.73
CA ARG A 427 3.57 -20.05 -9.56
C ARG A 427 3.67 -20.45 -8.10
N GLU A 428 3.13 -21.62 -7.77
CA GLU A 428 3.47 -22.30 -6.53
C GLU A 428 4.93 -22.80 -6.60
N LEU A 429 5.75 -22.42 -5.62
CA LEU A 429 7.06 -23.02 -5.39
C LEU A 429 6.89 -24.40 -4.73
N LEU A 430 7.82 -25.32 -5.02
CA LEU A 430 7.91 -26.60 -4.33
C LEU A 430 8.41 -26.42 -2.88
N PRO A 431 8.06 -27.33 -1.95
CA PRO A 431 8.55 -27.27 -0.57
C PRO A 431 10.09 -27.24 -0.47
N ASP A 432 10.79 -27.96 -1.36
CA ASP A 432 12.25 -27.96 -1.40
C ASP A 432 12.82 -26.61 -1.87
N GLU A 433 12.19 -25.95 -2.85
CA GLU A 433 12.57 -24.60 -3.29
C GLU A 433 12.39 -23.58 -2.15
N ILE A 434 11.31 -23.70 -1.36
CA ILE A 434 11.03 -22.87 -0.19
C ILE A 434 12.03 -23.14 0.94
N MET A 435 12.45 -24.40 1.12
CA MET A 435 13.49 -24.78 2.07
C MET A 435 14.84 -24.18 1.68
N GLU A 436 15.25 -24.30 0.41
CA GLU A 436 16.51 -23.75 -0.11
C GLU A 436 16.62 -22.22 0.10
N LEU A 437 15.50 -21.48 -0.06
CA LEU A 437 15.41 -20.05 0.25
C LEU A 437 15.55 -19.77 1.75
N ALA A 438 14.96 -20.62 2.60
CA ALA A 438 14.98 -20.47 4.06
C ALA A 438 16.36 -20.78 4.69
N THR A 439 17.09 -21.75 4.14
CA THR A 439 18.40 -22.20 4.66
C THR A 439 19.58 -21.48 4.02
N CYS A 440 19.35 -20.51 3.13
CA CYS A 440 20.35 -19.94 2.22
C CYS A 440 21.04 -20.94 1.29
N SER A 441 20.57 -22.19 1.16
CA SER A 441 21.25 -23.20 0.35
C SER A 441 21.29 -22.83 -1.14
N ARG A 442 20.34 -22.02 -1.60
CA ARG A 442 20.31 -21.45 -2.95
C ARG A 442 19.66 -20.08 -2.94
N SER A 443 20.26 -19.13 -3.65
CA SER A 443 19.65 -17.83 -3.93
C SER A 443 19.04 -17.83 -5.34
N PHE A 444 17.75 -17.56 -5.43
CA PHE A 444 17.06 -17.20 -6.66
C PHE A 444 15.95 -16.20 -6.32
N SER A 445 15.66 -15.29 -7.25
CA SER A 445 14.73 -14.18 -7.02
C SER A 445 13.35 -14.46 -7.60
N GLY A 446 12.36 -13.67 -7.17
CA GLY A 446 11.04 -13.66 -7.79
C GLY A 446 11.07 -13.23 -9.25
N ASN A 447 10.34 -13.94 -10.12
CA ASN A 447 10.21 -13.56 -11.52
C ASN A 447 9.16 -12.46 -11.76
N VAL A 448 8.30 -12.18 -10.77
CA VAL A 448 7.34 -11.08 -10.79
C VAL A 448 7.90 -9.85 -10.06
N VAL A 449 8.37 -10.06 -8.82
CA VAL A 449 9.06 -9.04 -8.02
C VAL A 449 10.31 -9.66 -7.40
N ALA A 450 11.46 -9.06 -7.64
CA ALA A 450 12.74 -9.42 -7.03
C ALA A 450 13.14 -8.39 -5.97
N TRP A 451 13.78 -8.83 -4.88
CA TRP A 451 14.32 -7.93 -3.87
C TRP A 451 15.65 -7.30 -4.34
N THR A 452 15.58 -6.16 -5.01
CA THR A 452 16.72 -5.32 -5.39
C THR A 452 16.40 -3.85 -5.14
N GLU A 453 17.42 -3.01 -4.90
CA GLU A 453 17.22 -1.56 -4.68
C GLU A 453 16.56 -0.88 -5.89
N ASP A 454 16.94 -1.31 -7.11
CA ASP A 454 16.34 -0.83 -8.35
C ASP A 454 14.85 -1.16 -8.50
N ALA A 455 14.33 -2.19 -7.83
CA ALA A 455 12.94 -2.63 -7.96
C ALA A 455 11.95 -1.88 -7.04
N ILE A 456 12.45 -1.12 -6.05
CA ILE A 456 11.63 -0.48 -5.01
C ILE A 456 11.87 1.03 -4.90
N ASP A 457 10.87 1.75 -4.39
CA ASP A 457 10.96 3.13 -3.92
C ASP A 457 10.66 3.17 -2.42
N VAL A 458 11.45 3.94 -1.67
CA VAL A 458 11.41 3.99 -0.20
C VAL A 458 10.87 5.34 0.25
N HIS A 459 9.76 5.35 1.00
CA HIS A 459 9.03 6.56 1.37
C HIS A 459 8.99 6.80 2.90
N GLY A 460 8.66 8.03 3.28
CA GLY A 460 8.45 8.40 4.69
C GLY A 460 9.69 8.49 5.57
N GLY A 461 10.90 8.54 4.98
CA GLY A 461 12.16 8.56 5.72
C GLY A 461 12.63 7.19 6.21
N LEU A 462 12.06 6.10 5.69
CA LEU A 462 12.59 4.74 5.87
C LEU A 462 14.03 4.65 5.37
N THR A 463 14.85 3.85 6.06
CA THR A 463 16.25 3.59 5.70
C THR A 463 16.46 2.11 5.39
N HIS A 464 17.17 1.81 4.31
CA HIS A 464 17.73 0.47 4.10
C HIS A 464 19.10 0.33 4.79
N HIS A 465 19.46 -0.91 5.15
CA HIS A 465 20.74 -1.28 5.76
C HIS A 465 21.21 -2.63 5.20
N PRO A 466 22.53 -2.91 5.12
CA PRO A 466 23.02 -4.23 4.75
C PRO A 466 22.44 -5.33 5.65
N PHE A 467 22.08 -6.47 5.03
CA PHE A 467 21.45 -7.61 5.70
C PHE A 467 22.24 -8.88 5.41
N GLY A 468 23.02 -9.34 6.39
CA GLY A 468 23.68 -10.64 6.32
C GLY A 468 22.67 -11.77 6.43
N ARG A 469 22.04 -12.14 5.30
CA ARG A 469 20.95 -13.13 5.21
C ARG A 469 21.25 -14.38 6.03
N CYS A 470 22.44 -14.96 5.84
CA CYS A 470 22.75 -16.28 6.39
C CYS A 470 23.45 -16.20 7.77
N SER A 471 24.19 -15.12 8.06
CA SER A 471 24.72 -14.87 9.41
C SER A 471 23.61 -14.57 10.42
N SER A 472 22.50 -13.99 9.98
CA SER A 472 21.32 -13.69 10.81
C SER A 472 20.39 -14.90 11.01
N VAL A 473 20.59 -15.97 10.24
CA VAL A 473 19.73 -17.17 10.22
C VAL A 473 20.32 -18.30 11.05
N LEU A 474 21.65 -18.42 11.07
CA LEU A 474 22.38 -19.38 11.91
C LEU A 474 22.26 -19.10 13.43
N SER A 475 21.60 -18.00 13.85
CA SER A 475 21.23 -17.77 15.26
C SER A 475 19.83 -18.29 15.63
N ASN A 476 19.05 -18.80 14.66
CA ASN A 476 17.65 -19.22 14.85
C ASN A 476 17.40 -20.73 14.67
N PHE A 477 18.44 -21.49 14.31
CA PHE A 477 18.42 -22.95 14.14
C PHE A 477 19.25 -23.64 15.23
#